data_AF-A0A0F9GX77-F1
#
_entry.id   AF-A0A0F9GX77-F1
#
_cell.length_a   1.000
_cell.length_b   1.000
_cell.length_c   1.000
_cell.angle_alpha   90.00
_cell.angle_beta   90.00
_cell.angle_gamma   90.00
#
_symmetry.space_group_name_H-M   'P 1'
#
loop_
_entity.id
_entity.type
_entity.pdbx_description
1 polymer ?
#
loop_
_entity_poly.entity_id
_entity_poly.type
_entity_poly.pdbx_seq_one_letter_code
_entity_poly.pdbx_strand_id
1 'polypeptide(L)'
;MYRKNIAMKKIVLVLVFAFTTVVAFSQKEKTVKHNPDTNLIETTYYYDNGKVSQEGTFDMAGKLHGEWISYSESGDTVSKV
;
A
#
# COMPACT_ATOMS: atom_id res chain seq x y z
N MET A 1 -34.89 -21.74 -31.49
CA MET A 1 -35.25 -20.45 -30.84
C MET A 1 -34.52 -20.37 -29.49
N TYR A 2 -33.50 -19.50 -29.35
CA TYR A 2 -32.77 -19.34 -28.09
C TYR A 2 -33.47 -18.27 -27.23
N ARG A 3 -34.00 -18.64 -26.05
CA ARG A 3 -34.59 -17.67 -25.12
C ARG A 3 -33.49 -16.98 -24.34
N LYS A 4 -33.37 -15.65 -24.47
CA LYS A 4 -32.44 -14.83 -23.67
C LYS A 4 -32.90 -14.82 -22.20
N ASN A 5 -32.15 -15.48 -21.33
CA ASN A 5 -32.37 -15.42 -19.88
C ASN A 5 -31.84 -14.11 -19.31
N ILE A 6 -32.70 -13.09 -19.31
CA ILE A 6 -32.39 -11.74 -18.82
C ILE A 6 -32.03 -11.76 -17.32
N ALA A 7 -32.64 -12.63 -16.53
CA ALA A 7 -32.33 -12.79 -15.10
C ALA A 7 -30.88 -13.24 -14.86
N MET A 8 -30.38 -14.20 -15.65
CA MET A 8 -29.01 -14.71 -15.54
C MET A 8 -27.97 -13.65 -15.88
N LYS A 9 -28.26 -12.76 -16.85
CA LYS A 9 -27.39 -11.62 -17.17
C LYS A 9 -27.31 -10.60 -16.03
N LYS A 10 -28.42 -10.34 -15.34
CA LYS A 10 -28.46 -9.42 -14.19
C LYS A 10 -27.66 -9.97 -13.01
N ILE A 11 -27.76 -11.28 -12.75
CA ILE A 11 -26.99 -11.97 -11.71
C ILE A 11 -25.48 -11.89 -11.99
N VAL A 12 -25.07 -12.15 -13.24
CA VAL A 12 -23.66 -12.01 -13.64
C VAL A 12 -23.16 -10.56 -13.45
N LEU A 13 -23.98 -9.55 -13.78
CA LEU A 13 -23.65 -8.15 -13.56
C LEU A 13 -23.42 -7.80 -12.08
N VAL A 14 -24.27 -8.31 -11.19
CA VAL A 14 -24.14 -8.09 -9.73
C VAL A 14 -22.88 -8.76 -9.18
N LEU A 15 -22.57 -9.98 -9.64
CA LEU A 15 -21.36 -10.70 -9.22
C LEU A 15 -20.08 -10.00 -9.68
N VAL A 16 -20.06 -9.44 -10.90
CA VAL A 16 -18.91 -8.66 -11.39
C VAL A 16 -18.71 -7.40 -10.54
N PHE A 17 -19.77 -6.67 -10.20
CA PHE A 17 -19.69 -5.51 -9.31
C PHE A 17 -19.17 -5.88 -7.91
N ALA A 18 -19.66 -6.99 -7.33
CA ALA A 18 -19.21 -7.47 -6.03
C ALA A 18 -17.72 -7.90 -6.02
N PHE A 19 -17.20 -8.40 -7.15
CA PHE A 19 -15.78 -8.76 -7.24
C PHE A 19 -14.87 -7.53 -7.35
N THR A 20 -15.31 -6.46 -8.01
CA THR A 20 -14.51 -5.24 -8.17
C THR A 20 -14.27 -4.48 -6.86
N THR A 21 -15.18 -4.57 -5.89
CA THR A 21 -15.03 -3.89 -4.60
C THR A 21 -13.94 -4.51 -3.74
N VAL A 22 -13.74 -5.83 -3.80
CA VAL A 22 -12.70 -6.53 -3.02
C VAL A 22 -11.29 -6.14 -3.48
N VAL A 23 -11.07 -5.94 -4.78
CA VAL A 23 -9.75 -5.60 -5.33
C VAL A 23 -9.33 -4.18 -4.94
N ALA A 24 -10.28 -3.26 -4.77
CA ALA A 24 -10.01 -1.88 -4.38
C ALA A 24 -9.40 -1.76 -2.98
N PHE A 25 -9.76 -2.65 -2.04
CA PHE A 25 -9.21 -2.65 -0.68
C PHE A 25 -7.80 -3.26 -0.57
N SER A 26 -7.25 -3.84 -1.64
CA SER A 26 -5.94 -4.50 -1.59
C SER A 26 -4.76 -3.57 -1.92
N GLN A 27 -5.00 -2.35 -2.40
CA GLN A 27 -3.93 -1.39 -2.61
C GLN A 27 -3.51 -0.78 -1.26
N LYS A 28 -2.51 -1.37 -0.60
CA LYS A 28 -1.79 -0.70 0.50
C LYS A 28 -1.06 0.51 -0.09
N GLU A 29 -1.51 1.72 0.23
CA GLU A 29 -0.83 2.95 -0.18
C GLU A 29 0.60 2.96 0.38
N LYS A 30 1.59 3.09 -0.50
CA LYS A 30 2.95 3.43 -0.09
C LYS A 30 2.96 4.93 0.21
N THR A 31 3.16 5.29 1.47
CA THR A 31 3.24 6.69 1.89
C THR A 31 4.61 7.26 1.51
N VAL A 32 4.70 7.89 0.34
CA VAL A 32 5.85 8.69 -0.07
C VAL A 32 5.48 10.14 0.17
N LYS A 33 6.06 10.76 1.20
CA LYS A 33 5.79 12.17 1.56
C LYS A 33 7.02 13.01 1.27
N HIS A 34 6.90 14.01 0.41
CA HIS A 34 7.97 14.99 0.18
C HIS A 34 7.90 16.07 1.26
N ASN A 35 9.03 16.34 1.90
CA ASN A 35 9.18 17.40 2.87
C ASN A 35 9.85 18.62 2.18
N PRO A 36 9.13 19.73 1.95
CA PRO A 36 9.64 20.86 1.19
C PRO A 36 10.73 21.65 1.93
N ASP A 37 10.80 21.55 3.26
CA ASP A 37 11.78 22.29 4.07
C ASP A 37 13.16 21.62 4.04
N THR A 38 13.19 20.28 4.07
CA THR A 38 14.43 19.50 4.03
C THR A 38 14.79 19.01 2.63
N ASN A 39 13.86 19.12 1.68
CA ASN A 39 13.95 18.55 0.33
C ASN A 39 14.25 17.04 0.33
N LEU A 40 13.64 16.33 1.29
CA LEU A 40 13.76 14.89 1.45
C LEU A 40 12.43 14.21 1.19
N ILE A 41 12.51 12.94 0.82
CA ILE A 41 11.38 12.05 0.61
C ILE A 41 11.30 11.10 1.81
N GLU A 42 10.33 11.33 2.69
CA GLU A 42 10.01 10.46 3.82
C GLU A 42 9.31 9.20 3.32
N THR A 43 9.82 8.04 3.74
CA THR A 43 9.33 6.73 3.32
C THR A 43 9.07 5.86 4.54
N THR A 44 7.90 5.22 4.57
CA THR A 44 7.53 4.22 5.58
C THR A 44 7.16 2.92 4.89
N TYR A 45 7.81 1.83 5.28
CA TYR A 45 7.49 0.48 4.86
C TYR A 45 6.69 -0.24 5.94
N TYR A 46 5.84 -1.17 5.51
CA TYR A 46 4.94 -1.91 6.38
C TYR A 46 5.05 -3.41 6.16
N TYR A 47 4.89 -4.16 7.24
CA TYR A 47 4.68 -5.61 7.22
C TYR A 47 3.29 -5.97 6.67
N ASP A 48 3.08 -7.26 6.40
CA ASP A 48 1.79 -7.79 5.95
C ASP A 48 0.68 -7.53 6.96
N ASN A 49 1.00 -7.55 8.25
CA ASN A 49 0.09 -7.21 9.35
C ASN A 49 -0.23 -5.70 9.48
N GLY A 50 0.38 -4.84 8.65
CA GLY A 50 0.15 -3.39 8.64
C GLY A 50 0.97 -2.60 9.65
N LYS A 51 1.82 -3.24 10.46
CA LYS A 51 2.79 -2.54 11.32
C LYS A 51 3.97 -2.01 10.52
N VAL A 52 4.59 -0.93 11.00
CA VAL A 52 5.79 -0.36 10.38
C VAL A 52 6.93 -1.36 10.45
N SER A 53 7.58 -1.61 9.32
CA SER A 53 8.80 -2.41 9.24
C SER A 53 10.04 -1.54 9.17
N GLN A 54 9.99 -0.42 8.44
CA GLN A 54 11.13 0.49 8.30
C GLN A 54 10.65 1.92 8.06
N GLU A 55 11.43 2.88 8.54
CA GLU A 55 11.25 4.30 8.22
C GLU A 55 12.60 4.98 7.97
N GLY A 56 12.58 5.97 7.09
CA GLY A 56 13.76 6.75 6.75
C GLY A 56 13.48 7.76 5.64
N THR A 57 14.54 8.39 5.15
CA THR A 57 14.46 9.40 4.09
C THR A 57 15.35 9.08 2.89
N PHE A 58 14.91 9.51 1.71
CA PHE A 58 15.72 9.61 0.51
C PHE A 58 15.95 11.06 0.13
N ASP A 59 17.08 11.37 -0.49
CA ASP A 59 17.24 12.63 -1.20
C ASP A 59 16.47 12.63 -2.52
N MET A 60 16.44 13.79 -3.20
CA MET A 60 15.76 13.94 -4.49
C MET A 60 16.40 13.12 -5.63
N ALA A 61 17.61 12.59 -5.44
CA ALA A 61 18.26 11.68 -6.37
C ALA A 61 17.93 10.20 -6.08
N GLY A 62 17.13 9.92 -5.03
CA GLY A 62 16.73 8.58 -4.62
C GLY A 62 17.79 7.84 -3.79
N LYS A 63 18.80 8.55 -3.26
CA LYS A 63 19.80 7.96 -2.37
C LYS A 63 19.35 8.04 -0.92
N LEU A 64 19.66 7.01 -0.11
CA LEU A 64 19.41 7.06 1.32
C LEU A 64 20.05 8.32 1.94
N HIS A 65 19.26 9.01 2.74
CA HIS A 65 19.66 10.21 3.47
C HIS A 65 19.12 10.13 4.89
N GLY A 66 19.87 10.66 5.87
CA GLY A 66 19.47 10.63 7.27
C GLY A 66 19.49 9.23 7.90
N GLU A 67 18.84 9.12 9.04
CA GLU A 67 18.79 7.87 9.82
C GLU A 67 17.74 6.92 9.24
N TRP A 68 18.07 5.63 9.24
CA TRP A 68 17.16 4.56 8.85
C TRP A 68 16.91 3.63 10.01
N ILE A 69 15.64 3.49 10.39
CA ILE A 69 15.22 2.66 11.51
C ILE A 69 14.46 1.46 10.96
N SER A 70 14.85 0.27 11.39
CA SER A 70 14.10 -0.97 11.14
C SER A 70 13.47 -1.47 12.44
N TYR A 71 12.25 -1.95 12.34
CA TYR A 71 11.48 -2.52 13.44
C TYR A 71 11.28 -4.02 13.22
N SER A 72 10.99 -4.76 14.27
CA SER A 72 10.51 -6.14 14.22
C SER A 72 8.99 -6.16 14.00
N GLU A 73 8.42 -7.34 13.73
CA GLU A 73 6.95 -7.49 13.68
C GLU A 73 6.24 -7.22 15.02
N SER A 74 6.95 -7.28 16.15
CA SER A 74 6.42 -6.83 17.44
C SER A 74 6.35 -5.30 17.52
N GLY A 75 7.21 -4.59 16.79
CA GLY A 75 7.35 -3.12 16.78
C GLY A 75 8.62 -2.63 17.47
N ASP A 76 9.50 -3.53 17.91
CA ASP A 76 10.74 -3.19 18.60
C ASP A 76 11.81 -2.79 17.58
N THR A 77 12.62 -1.78 17.90
CA THR A 77 13.73 -1.37 17.03
C THR A 77 14.75 -2.51 16.90
N VAL A 78 15.00 -2.94 15.67
CA VAL A 78 15.99 -3.97 15.32
C VAL A 78 17.31 -3.34 14.94
N SER A 79 17.28 -2.25 14.18
CA SER A 79 18.49 -1.56 13.73
C SER A 79 18.25 -0.07 13.48
N LYS A 80 19.32 0.70 13.62
CA LYS A 80 19.39 2.12 13.30
C LYS A 80 20.71 2.38 12.58
N VAL A 81 20.65 2.94 11.37
CA VAL A 81 21.81 3.23 10.50
C VAL A 81 21.87 4.72 10.20
#